data_AF-A0A0F9FJ45-F1
#
_entry.id   AF-A0A0F9FJ45-F1
#
_cell.length_a   1.000
_cell.length_b   1.000
_cell.length_c   1.000
_cell.angle_alpha   90.00
_cell.angle_beta   90.00
_cell.angle_gamma   90.00
#
_symmetry.space_group_name_H-M   'P 1'
#
loop_
_entity.id
_entity.type
_entity.pdbx_description
1 polymer ?
#
loop_
_entity_poly.entity_id
_entity_poly.type
_entity_poly.pdbx_seq_one_letter_code
_entity_poly.pdbx_strand_id
1 'polypeptide(L)' 'HTEISQKYDDRTIAWLADKSGLDIVTEFSDANAHYKNYVFRTK' A
#
# COMPACT_ATOMS: atom_id res chain seq x y z
N HIS A 1 2.93 26.34 0.47
CA HIS A 1 2.76 24.99 -0.10
C HIS A 1 3.38 24.04 0.90
N THR A 2 2.58 23.19 1.55
CA THR A 2 3.09 22.24 2.55
C THR A 2 3.00 20.85 1.96
N GLU A 3 4.14 20.17 1.87
CA GLU A 3 4.20 18.77 1.48
C GLU A 3 4.12 17.89 2.73
N ILE A 4 3.40 16.76 2.63
CA ILE A 4 3.33 15.74 3.67
C ILE A 4 3.71 14.40 3.04
N SER A 5 4.77 13.78 3.55
CA SER A 5 5.17 12.41 3.18
C SER A 5 4.60 11.41 4.19
N GLN A 6 3.32 11.08 4.06
CA GLN A 6 2.66 10.08 4.92
C GLN A 6 3.32 8.70 4.76
N LYS A 7 3.48 7.98 5.87
CA LYS A 7 3.96 6.61 5.91
C LYS A 7 2.80 5.72 6.38
N TYR A 8 2.64 4.58 5.74
CA TYR A 8 1.52 3.67 5.97
C TYR A 8 2.04 2.30 6.36
N ASP A 9 1.35 1.66 7.28
CA ASP A 9 1.51 0.24 7.57
C ASP A 9 0.61 -0.59 6.65
N ASP A 10 0.86 -1.91 6.64
CA ASP A 10 0.12 -2.85 5.80
C ASP A 10 -1.38 -2.88 6.13
N ARG A 11 -1.74 -2.63 7.40
CA ARG A 11 -3.14 -2.55 7.83
C ARG A 11 -3.86 -1.39 7.17
N THR A 12 -3.22 -0.22 7.12
CA THR A 12 -3.77 0.98 6.49
C THR A 12 -3.90 0.78 4.98
N ILE A 13 -2.89 0.20 4.34
CA ILE A 13 -2.94 -0.09 2.90
C ILE A 13 -4.05 -1.10 2.57
N ALA A 14 -4.20 -2.17 3.35
CA ALA A 14 -5.26 -3.16 3.14
C ALA A 14 -6.65 -2.54 3.31
N TRP A 15 -6.83 -1.67 4.32
CA TRP A 15 -8.09 -0.94 4.50
C TRP A 15 -8.39 0.01 3.34
N LEU A 16 -7.39 0.77 2.87
CA LEU A 16 -7.55 1.65 1.71
C LEU A 16 -7.92 0.87 0.44
N ALA A 17 -7.24 -0.25 0.18
CA ALA A 17 -7.54 -1.12 -0.95
C ALA A 17 -8.99 -1.61 -0.94
N ASP A 18 -9.45 -2.12 0.22
CA ASP A 18 -10.82 -2.58 0.39
C ASP A 18 -11.84 -1.48 0.11
N LYS A 19 -11.62 -0.28 0.68
CA LYS A 19 -12.49 0.89 0.49
C LYS A 19 -12.47 1.43 -0.93
N SER A 20 -11.42 1.16 -1.70
CA SER A 20 -11.31 1.51 -3.11
C SER A 20 -11.81 0.42 -4.06
N GLY A 21 -12.34 -0.71 -3.55
CA GLY A 21 -12.80 -1.81 -4.40
C GLY A 21 -11.66 -2.57 -5.07
N LEU A 22 -10.48 -2.58 -4.46
CA LEU A 22 -9.28 -3.24 -4.95
C LEU A 22 -8.88 -4.40 -4.04
N ASP A 23 -8.27 -5.41 -4.64
CA ASP A 23 -7.58 -6.50 -3.95
C ASP A 23 -6.06 -6.36 -4.13
N ILE A 24 -5.31 -6.55 -3.06
CA ILE A 24 -3.85 -6.72 -3.14
C ILE A 24 -3.58 -8.14 -3.63
N VAL A 25 -2.94 -8.27 -4.79
CA VAL A 25 -2.63 -9.58 -5.38
C VAL A 25 -1.17 -9.99 -5.22
N THR A 26 -0.28 -9.02 -4.97
CA THR A 26 1.16 -9.25 -4.76
C THR A 26 1.75 -8.03 -4.05
N GLU A 27 2.80 -8.26 -3.26
CA GLU A 27 3.62 -7.22 -2.66
C GLU A 27 5.11 -7.50 -2.88
N PHE A 28 5.89 -6.43 -2.96
CA PHE A 28 7.35 -6.47 -3.09
C PHE A 28 7.96 -5.51 -2.09
N SER A 29 9.07 -5.89 -1.48
CA SER A 29 9.78 -5.03 -0.53
C SER A 29 11.29 -5.13 -0.75
N ASP A 30 12.03 -4.11 -0.33
CA ASP A 30 13.49 -4.20 -0.28
C ASP A 30 13.95 -5.16 0.84
N ALA A 31 15.24 -5.50 0.84
CA ALA A 31 15.78 -6.46 1.80
C ALA A 31 15.61 -6.05 3.27
N ASN A 32 15.49 -4.74 3.55
CA ASN A 32 15.32 -4.21 4.91
C ASN A 32 13.86 -3.81 5.21
N ALA A 33 12.93 -4.04 4.29
CA ALA A 33 11.52 -3.69 4.42
C ALA A 33 11.23 -2.21 4.73
N HIS A 34 12.04 -1.29 4.22
CA HIS A 34 11.84 0.16 4.33
C HIS A 34 10.89 0.71 3.26
N TYR A 35 10.80 0.02 2.12
CA TYR A 35 9.93 0.37 1.00
C TYR A 35 9.12 -0.83 0.58
N LYS A 36 7.84 -0.60 0.27
CA LYS A 36 6.94 -1.66 -0.19
C LYS A 36 6.11 -1.15 -1.37
N ASN A 37 6.03 -1.98 -2.40
CA ASN A 37 5.17 -1.81 -3.55
C ASN A 37 4.07 -2.87 -3.53
N TYR A 38 2.87 -2.48 -3.95
CA TYR A 38 1.70 -3.34 -4.00
C TYR A 38 1.16 -3.39 -5.42
N VAL A 39 0.80 -4.60 -5.88
CA VAL A 39 0.04 -4.80 -7.11
C VAL A 39 -1.41 -4.97 -6.72
N PHE A 40 -2.27 -4.14 -7.31
CA PHE A 40 -3.71 -4.16 -7.08
C PHE A 40 -4.44 -4.70 -8.30
N ARG A 41 -5.56 -5.37 -8.06
CA ARG A 41 -6.55 -5.74 -9.07
C ARG A 41 -7.91 -5.18 -8.65
N THR A 42 -8.73 -4.73 -9.59
CA THR A 42 -10.14 -4.45 -9.30
C THR A 42 -10.82 -5.73 -8.82
N LYS A 43 -11.64 -5.60 -7.77
CA LYS A 43 -12.52 -6.70 -7.35
C LYS A 43 -13.48 -7.11 -8.46
#